data_AF-A0A926ZH31-F1
#
_entry.id   AF-A0A926ZH31-F1
#
_cell.length_a   1.000
_cell.length_b   1.000
_cell.length_c   1.000
_cell.angle_alpha   90.00
_cell.angle_beta   90.00
_cell.angle_gamma   90.00
#
_symmetry.space_group_name_H-M   'P 1'
#
loop_
_entity.id
_entity.type
_entity.pdbx_description
1 polymer ?
#
loop_
_entity_poly.entity_id
_entity_poly.type
_entity_poly.pdbx_seq_one_letter_code
_entity_poly.pdbx_strand_id
1 'polypeptide(L)'
;MIKRKKPSLLLTLGTTSVLIGGGATAYWLLSHTQSSSVSLPVGANLVPQDAVVVLSVSALPEQWQQLRQFGTKETQAAFDRTFANLRDRFLSPNGYDYQQDIQPWAGKEVTFAFLSEQTKSPQGKLTQNSSKPEQPKQSVVMILPLDKPAQAQQLLERPNSPLKQANWVDRTYKGVQIKEIADNNTDNFSAAVLEGRFLAIATDPKTTNKVIDTYLSGASLIKTPGYIQALQQIQADRPFAKLYVNIPLAATVLKNFQQQVPPQGLSQLQQQQGLATTITLDSEGLRFKSISWLNPNSKKKYTVKNEAGIMPKRLPADTLMMMSGGNLKLLWQEYVQGAESNPISPFKPQELRNLVKEFANLDLDRELVPWMDGEFSFSFIPFPQQSKEDSPYPNSGAGVVFMVKAKDRRLAEKSLEKFDLAIANKYKLKVEETKIANQRVVNFTSPSLGSKISHGWLDGDVAFLVLGANIADAIVPQPKAKLADSASFQNIVPSELKPNNGQFFLDIDRLGIDLTASFLTSLFRRSQDPNTQRILRNHLVPIRAIGITTAVSDPRSTRFDIFVKLKKVEESRD
;
A
#
# COMPACT_ATOMS: atom_id res chain seq x y z
N MET A 1 -71.46 -47.35 21.90
CA MET A 1 -71.63 -46.85 20.52
C MET A 1 -70.42 -46.00 20.14
N ILE A 2 -69.85 -46.30 18.97
CA ILE A 2 -68.65 -45.70 18.37
C ILE A 2 -69.00 -44.36 17.68
N LYS A 3 -68.14 -43.33 17.82
CA LYS A 3 -67.50 -42.60 16.68
C LYS A 3 -66.54 -41.49 17.14
N ARG A 4 -65.28 -41.61 16.68
CA ARG A 4 -64.27 -40.54 16.57
C ARG A 4 -64.66 -39.54 15.48
N LYS A 5 -64.29 -38.25 15.65
CA LYS A 5 -63.79 -37.38 14.56
C LYS A 5 -62.66 -36.46 15.09
N LYS A 6 -61.70 -36.22 14.18
CA LYS A 6 -60.35 -35.63 14.32
C LYS A 6 -60.33 -34.11 14.64
N PRO A 7 -59.18 -33.55 15.06
CA PRO A 7 -58.97 -32.10 15.21
C PRO A 7 -58.74 -31.44 13.84
N SER A 8 -59.17 -30.19 13.67
CA SER A 8 -58.79 -29.34 12.54
C SER A 8 -57.97 -28.15 13.01
N LEU A 9 -56.77 -28.07 12.44
CA LEU A 9 -55.76 -27.04 12.55
C LEU A 9 -56.19 -25.84 11.68
N LEU A 10 -56.27 -24.64 12.25
CA LEU A 10 -56.19 -23.38 11.50
C LEU A 10 -55.37 -22.36 12.30
N LEU A 11 -54.09 -22.28 11.94
CA LEU A 11 -53.24 -21.10 12.02
C LEU A 11 -53.78 -20.06 11.02
N THR A 12 -53.95 -18.81 11.44
CA THR A 12 -53.35 -17.60 10.82
C THR A 12 -53.98 -16.32 11.34
N LEU A 13 -53.12 -15.34 11.65
CA LEU A 13 -53.22 -13.88 11.50
C LEU A 13 -52.74 -13.14 12.76
N GLY A 14 -51.71 -12.30 12.59
CA GLY A 14 -51.40 -11.24 13.55
C GLY A 14 -49.92 -10.89 13.76
N THR A 15 -49.08 -10.83 12.72
CA THR A 15 -47.78 -10.14 12.78
C THR A 15 -47.98 -8.64 12.59
N THR A 16 -47.97 -7.88 13.69
CA THR A 16 -47.67 -6.44 13.64
C THR A 16 -47.15 -5.98 14.99
N SER A 17 -46.06 -5.21 14.96
CA SER A 17 -45.59 -4.34 16.06
C SER A 17 -44.89 -5.04 17.24
N VAL A 18 -43.56 -5.00 17.27
CA VAL A 18 -42.70 -4.56 18.40
C VAL A 18 -41.25 -4.88 18.02
N LEU A 19 -40.53 -3.90 17.48
CA LEU A 19 -39.05 -3.86 17.52
C LEU A 19 -38.52 -2.41 17.53
N ILE A 20 -39.26 -1.45 18.10
CA ILE A 20 -38.72 -0.14 18.46
C ILE A 20 -39.49 0.35 19.69
N GLY A 21 -38.90 0.25 20.88
CA GLY A 21 -39.53 0.80 22.09
C GLY A 21 -38.83 0.40 23.38
N GLY A 22 -38.10 1.35 23.99
CA GLY A 22 -37.65 1.28 25.37
C GLY A 22 -36.14 1.21 25.55
N GLY A 23 -35.45 2.36 25.48
CA GLY A 23 -34.02 2.43 25.86
C GLY A 23 -33.26 3.71 25.47
N ALA A 24 -33.92 4.70 24.86
CA ALA A 24 -33.23 5.82 24.20
C ALA A 24 -32.76 6.96 25.13
N THR A 25 -33.26 7.08 26.36
CA THR A 25 -33.01 8.28 27.18
C THR A 25 -31.80 8.21 28.10
N ALA A 26 -31.33 7.02 28.50
CA ALA A 26 -30.18 6.90 29.41
C ALA A 26 -28.81 6.87 28.70
N TYR A 27 -28.75 6.41 27.44
CA TYR A 27 -27.50 6.27 26.69
C TYR A 27 -27.07 7.55 25.94
N TRP A 28 -28.04 8.38 25.54
CA TRP A 28 -27.76 9.64 24.84
C TRP A 28 -26.99 10.64 25.71
N LEU A 29 -27.21 10.62 27.03
CA LEU A 29 -26.52 11.50 27.98
C LEU A 29 -25.07 11.08 28.30
N LEU A 30 -24.69 9.82 28.09
CA LEU A 30 -23.34 9.30 28.41
C LEU A 30 -22.36 9.31 27.22
N SER A 31 -22.83 9.58 26.00
CA SER A 31 -22.01 9.55 24.78
C SER A 31 -21.47 10.92 24.32
N HIS A 32 -21.83 12.01 25.01
CA HIS A 32 -21.42 13.38 24.64
C HIS A 32 -20.23 13.96 25.43
N THR A 33 -19.56 13.17 26.27
CA THR A 33 -18.39 13.66 27.00
C THR A 33 -17.12 12.92 26.60
N GLN A 34 -16.26 13.67 25.90
CA GLN A 34 -14.79 13.56 25.85
C GLN A 34 -14.18 12.47 24.98
N SER A 35 -13.60 12.91 23.86
CA SER A 35 -12.19 12.72 23.50
C SER A 35 -12.05 13.10 22.04
N SER A 36 -11.12 13.99 21.70
CA SER A 36 -10.71 14.34 20.33
C SER A 36 -10.77 13.10 19.43
N SER A 37 -11.83 13.01 18.62
CA SER A 37 -12.31 11.73 18.13
C SER A 37 -11.46 11.28 16.95
N VAL A 38 -10.60 10.28 17.18
CA VAL A 38 -9.95 9.52 16.12
C VAL A 38 -11.01 9.11 15.10
N SER A 39 -10.83 9.49 13.83
CA SER A 39 -11.76 9.08 12.78
C SER A 39 -11.53 7.60 12.44
N LEU A 40 -12.07 6.70 13.26
CA LEU A 40 -12.05 5.26 13.00
C LEU A 40 -12.92 4.94 11.78
N PRO A 41 -12.63 3.84 11.05
CA PRO A 41 -13.57 3.25 10.11
C PRO A 41 -14.97 3.09 10.69
N VAL A 42 -15.99 3.43 9.91
CA VAL A 42 -17.39 3.25 10.31
C VAL A 42 -17.66 1.78 10.61
N GLY A 43 -18.26 1.51 11.77
CA GLY A 43 -18.56 0.15 12.21
C GLY A 43 -17.34 -0.68 12.60
N ALA A 44 -16.15 -0.09 12.82
CA ALA A 44 -14.97 -0.81 13.28
C ALA A 44 -15.19 -1.61 14.58
N ASN A 45 -16.13 -1.16 15.43
CA ASN A 45 -16.56 -1.86 16.64
C ASN A 45 -17.37 -3.13 16.37
N LEU A 46 -17.87 -3.33 15.14
CA LEU A 46 -18.61 -4.51 14.69
C LEU A 46 -17.72 -5.47 13.89
N VAL A 47 -16.55 -5.02 13.42
CA VAL A 47 -15.62 -5.85 12.67
C VAL A 47 -14.90 -6.82 13.60
N PRO A 48 -15.00 -8.15 13.37
CA PRO A 48 -14.27 -9.15 14.15
C PRO A 48 -12.74 -8.94 14.13
N GLN A 49 -12.06 -9.28 15.23
CA GLN A 49 -10.59 -9.21 15.31
C GLN A 49 -9.85 -10.15 14.34
N ASP A 50 -10.51 -11.21 13.88
CA ASP A 50 -9.98 -12.16 12.89
C ASP A 50 -10.13 -11.67 11.43
N ALA A 51 -10.51 -10.40 11.24
CA ALA A 51 -10.45 -9.73 9.94
C ALA A 51 -9.00 -9.64 9.44
N VAL A 52 -8.77 -10.18 8.24
CA VAL A 52 -7.49 -10.17 7.54
C VAL A 52 -7.25 -8.82 6.88
N VAL A 53 -8.29 -8.30 6.22
CA VAL A 53 -8.29 -7.01 5.54
C VAL A 53 -9.58 -6.26 5.89
N VAL A 54 -9.46 -4.97 6.15
CA VAL A 54 -10.59 -4.07 6.35
C VAL A 54 -10.41 -2.87 5.44
N LEU A 55 -11.40 -2.60 4.61
CA LEU A 55 -11.42 -1.50 3.66
C LEU A 55 -12.67 -0.66 3.90
N SER A 56 -12.49 0.59 4.28
CA SER A 56 -13.58 1.57 4.32
C SER A 56 -13.43 2.52 3.17
N VAL A 57 -14.53 2.77 2.45
CA VAL A 57 -14.56 3.63 1.26
C VAL A 57 -15.69 4.63 1.42
N SER A 58 -15.43 5.85 0.97
CA SER A 58 -16.42 6.90 0.89
C SER A 58 -17.59 6.51 0.00
N ALA A 59 -18.80 6.84 0.45
CA ALA A 59 -20.03 6.76 -0.32
C ALA A 59 -20.44 8.14 -0.88
N LEU A 60 -19.59 9.17 -0.73
CA LEU A 60 -19.86 10.53 -1.17
C LEU A 60 -19.70 10.67 -2.70
N PRO A 61 -20.75 11.03 -3.45
CA PRO A 61 -20.69 11.13 -4.91
C PRO A 61 -19.62 12.07 -5.41
N GLU A 62 -19.39 13.19 -4.73
CA GLU A 62 -18.42 14.20 -5.14
C GLU A 62 -16.97 13.67 -5.13
N GLN A 63 -16.64 12.73 -4.23
CA GLN A 63 -15.31 12.12 -4.21
C GLN A 63 -15.13 11.11 -5.35
N TRP A 64 -16.18 10.34 -5.67
CA TRP A 64 -16.14 9.46 -6.85
C TRP A 64 -16.08 10.26 -8.16
N GLN A 65 -16.74 11.42 -8.22
CA GLN A 65 -16.61 12.35 -9.34
C GLN A 65 -15.19 12.89 -9.46
N GLN A 66 -14.57 13.30 -8.35
CA GLN A 66 -13.16 13.73 -8.35
C GLN A 66 -12.23 12.59 -8.82
N LEU A 67 -12.42 11.36 -8.34
CA LEU A 67 -11.62 10.22 -8.77
C LEU A 67 -11.74 9.96 -10.29
N ARG A 68 -12.94 10.14 -10.86
CA ARG A 68 -13.20 10.01 -12.31
C ARG A 68 -12.52 11.07 -13.17
N GLN A 69 -11.98 12.15 -12.58
CA GLN A 69 -11.20 13.15 -13.31
C GLN A 69 -9.79 12.64 -13.67
N PHE A 70 -9.32 11.58 -13.02
CA PHE A 70 -7.97 11.03 -13.20
C PHE A 70 -7.91 9.84 -14.15
N GLY A 71 -6.73 9.55 -14.67
CA GLY A 71 -6.46 8.43 -15.57
C GLY A 71 -6.64 8.77 -17.05
N THR A 72 -6.68 7.73 -17.88
CA THR A 72 -6.97 7.80 -19.32
C THR A 72 -8.35 7.24 -19.64
N LYS A 73 -8.84 7.48 -20.86
CA LYS A 73 -10.12 6.93 -21.35
C LYS A 73 -10.20 5.41 -21.18
N GLU A 74 -9.10 4.70 -21.47
CA GLU A 74 -9.02 3.24 -21.37
C GLU A 74 -9.11 2.79 -19.92
N THR A 75 -8.41 3.47 -19.00
CA THR A 75 -8.47 3.14 -17.57
C THR A 75 -9.83 3.47 -16.96
N GLN A 76 -10.49 4.54 -17.42
CA GLN A 76 -11.86 4.87 -17.02
C GLN A 76 -12.86 3.84 -17.54
N ALA A 77 -12.74 3.42 -18.80
CA ALA A 77 -13.57 2.35 -19.35
C ALA A 77 -13.38 1.01 -18.61
N ALA A 78 -12.14 0.67 -18.23
CA ALA A 78 -11.86 -0.50 -17.41
C ALA A 78 -12.49 -0.38 -16.02
N PHE A 79 -12.38 0.79 -15.39
CA PHE A 79 -12.99 1.08 -14.10
C PHE A 79 -14.52 0.98 -14.13
N ASP A 80 -15.17 1.54 -15.16
CA ASP A 80 -16.62 1.46 -15.35
C ASP A 80 -17.10 0.02 -15.56
N ARG A 81 -16.34 -0.79 -16.31
CA ARG A 81 -16.63 -2.23 -16.46
C ARG A 81 -16.54 -2.96 -15.13
N THR A 82 -15.52 -2.68 -14.31
CA THR A 82 -15.41 -3.28 -12.98
C THR A 82 -16.61 -2.92 -12.11
N PHE A 83 -17.04 -1.66 -12.11
CA PHE A 83 -18.18 -1.23 -11.30
C PHE A 83 -19.51 -1.79 -11.82
N ALA A 84 -19.70 -1.84 -13.14
CA ALA A 84 -20.86 -2.49 -13.77
C ALA A 84 -20.93 -3.98 -13.38
N ASN A 85 -19.80 -4.69 -13.44
CA ASN A 85 -19.73 -6.10 -13.04
C ASN A 85 -20.05 -6.29 -11.54
N LEU A 86 -19.61 -5.39 -10.66
CA LEU A 86 -19.94 -5.45 -9.24
C LEU A 86 -21.44 -5.21 -9.01
N ARG A 87 -22.02 -4.19 -9.65
CA ARG A 87 -23.46 -3.92 -9.62
C ARG A 87 -24.25 -5.13 -10.11
N ASP A 88 -23.88 -5.67 -11.26
CA ASP A 88 -24.61 -6.77 -11.91
C ASP A 88 -24.40 -8.12 -11.21
N ARG A 89 -23.39 -8.24 -10.35
CA ARG A 89 -23.18 -9.41 -9.49
C ARG A 89 -23.93 -9.31 -8.16
N PHE A 90 -23.96 -8.15 -7.52
CA PHE A 90 -24.39 -8.02 -6.12
C PHE A 90 -25.74 -7.31 -5.95
N LEU A 91 -26.08 -6.35 -6.83
CA LEU A 91 -27.27 -5.50 -6.70
C LEU A 91 -28.36 -5.90 -7.69
N SER A 92 -28.05 -5.91 -9.00
CA SER A 92 -29.03 -6.15 -10.06
C SER A 92 -29.77 -7.49 -9.96
N PRO A 93 -29.12 -8.63 -9.64
CA PRO A 93 -29.82 -9.92 -9.49
C PRO A 93 -30.81 -9.94 -8.34
N ASN A 94 -30.57 -9.09 -7.34
CA ASN A 94 -31.42 -8.87 -6.19
C ASN A 94 -32.31 -7.65 -6.39
N GLY A 95 -32.53 -7.15 -7.62
CA GLY A 95 -33.45 -6.06 -7.94
C GLY A 95 -33.13 -4.68 -7.36
N TYR A 96 -31.92 -4.46 -6.81
CA TYR A 96 -31.56 -3.18 -6.18
C TYR A 96 -30.87 -2.23 -7.15
N ASP A 97 -31.24 -0.94 -7.09
CA ASP A 97 -30.48 0.17 -7.63
C ASP A 97 -29.80 0.97 -6.51
N TYR A 98 -28.50 1.24 -6.64
CA TYR A 98 -27.77 1.95 -5.58
C TYR A 98 -28.31 3.36 -5.34
N GLN A 99 -28.60 4.13 -6.40
CA GLN A 99 -29.01 5.53 -6.28
C GLN A 99 -30.43 5.67 -5.72
N GLN A 100 -31.32 4.76 -6.10
CA GLN A 100 -32.73 4.80 -5.70
C GLN A 100 -32.98 4.10 -4.36
N ASP A 101 -32.32 2.96 -4.12
CA ASP A 101 -32.69 2.06 -3.03
C ASP A 101 -31.70 2.06 -1.86
N ILE A 102 -30.47 2.56 -2.02
CA ILE A 102 -29.42 2.50 -0.98
C ILE A 102 -28.94 3.90 -0.58
N GLN A 103 -28.49 4.69 -1.55
CA GLN A 103 -27.92 6.03 -1.37
C GLN A 103 -28.79 6.99 -0.54
N PRO A 104 -30.14 7.00 -0.62
CA PRO A 104 -30.94 8.00 0.08
C PRO A 104 -30.86 7.95 1.61
N TRP A 105 -30.52 6.77 2.17
CA TRP A 105 -30.47 6.50 3.61
C TRP A 105 -29.12 6.00 4.11
N ALA A 106 -28.26 5.48 3.24
CA ALA A 106 -26.92 5.02 3.60
C ALA A 106 -26.04 6.19 4.02
N GLY A 107 -25.20 5.98 5.02
CA GLY A 107 -24.24 7.00 5.42
C GLY A 107 -23.06 7.14 4.48
N LYS A 108 -22.17 8.06 4.83
CA LYS A 108 -21.12 8.60 3.95
C LYS A 108 -19.90 7.71 3.75
N GLU A 109 -19.83 6.56 4.42
CA GLU A 109 -18.71 5.62 4.36
C GLU A 109 -19.26 4.20 4.51
N VAL A 110 -18.73 3.25 3.74
CA VAL A 110 -19.06 1.82 3.82
C VAL A 110 -17.80 1.04 4.15
N THR A 111 -17.90 0.09 5.08
CA THR A 111 -16.77 -0.74 5.51
C THR A 111 -16.94 -2.18 5.05
N PHE A 112 -15.91 -2.73 4.42
CA PHE A 112 -15.80 -4.13 4.04
C PHE A 112 -14.74 -4.80 4.91
N ALA A 113 -15.05 -5.96 5.49
CA ALA A 113 -14.09 -6.77 6.21
C ALA A 113 -14.03 -8.18 5.62
N PHE A 114 -12.81 -8.61 5.30
CA PHE A 114 -12.48 -9.93 4.79
C PHE A 114 -12.00 -10.79 5.96
N LEU A 115 -12.78 -11.80 6.32
CA LEU A 115 -12.51 -12.63 7.48
C LEU A 115 -11.74 -13.89 7.09
N SER A 116 -10.93 -14.40 8.02
CA SER A 116 -10.32 -15.71 7.86
C SER A 116 -11.31 -16.81 8.27
N GLU A 117 -11.52 -17.79 7.40
CA GLU A 117 -12.22 -19.04 7.76
C GLU A 117 -11.28 -19.95 8.56
N GLN A 118 -10.89 -19.57 9.78
CA GLN A 118 -10.22 -20.50 10.68
C GLN A 118 -11.26 -21.40 11.35
N THR A 119 -11.48 -22.59 10.81
CA THR A 119 -12.16 -23.67 11.53
C THR A 119 -11.21 -24.24 12.58
N LYS A 120 -11.34 -23.80 13.84
CA LYS A 120 -10.81 -24.59 14.96
C LYS A 120 -11.66 -25.86 15.04
N SER A 121 -11.12 -27.00 14.65
CA SER A 121 -11.75 -28.30 14.94
C SER A 121 -11.78 -28.50 16.47
N PRO A 122 -12.87 -29.01 17.08
CA PRO A 122 -12.99 -29.21 18.54
C PRO A 122 -11.99 -30.19 19.16
N GLN A 123 -11.14 -30.81 18.36
CA GLN A 123 -10.05 -31.67 18.81
C GLN A 123 -8.83 -31.25 18.01
N GLY A 124 -7.75 -30.81 18.67
CA GLY A 124 -6.56 -30.20 18.07
C GLY A 124 -5.73 -31.11 17.15
N LYS A 125 -6.32 -31.60 16.07
CA LYS A 125 -5.67 -32.30 14.97
C LYS A 125 -6.06 -31.63 13.65
N LEU A 126 -5.06 -31.15 12.92
CA LEU A 126 -5.19 -30.67 11.54
C LEU A 126 -5.47 -31.88 10.65
N THR A 127 -6.71 -32.07 10.22
CA THR A 127 -7.03 -33.07 9.20
C THR A 127 -6.72 -32.48 7.82
N GLN A 128 -5.55 -32.82 7.27
CA GLN A 128 -5.35 -32.80 5.83
C GLN A 128 -6.07 -34.01 5.25
N ASN A 129 -7.26 -33.81 4.69
CA ASN A 129 -7.84 -34.72 3.71
C ASN A 129 -9.00 -34.02 3.00
N SER A 130 -8.65 -33.28 1.94
CA SER A 130 -9.59 -32.93 0.87
C SER A 130 -8.76 -32.79 -0.40
N SER A 131 -8.78 -33.83 -1.24
CA SER A 131 -8.02 -34.00 -2.49
C SER A 131 -8.64 -33.21 -3.66
N LYS A 132 -9.15 -32.01 -3.38
CA LYS A 132 -9.57 -31.01 -4.37
C LYS A 132 -9.24 -29.63 -3.81
N PRO A 133 -8.52 -28.75 -4.53
CA PRO A 133 -8.43 -27.35 -4.13
C PRO A 133 -9.80 -26.70 -4.38
N GLU A 134 -10.75 -26.91 -3.48
CA GLU A 134 -11.88 -26.01 -3.37
C GLU A 134 -11.31 -24.65 -2.97
N GLN A 135 -11.52 -23.64 -3.82
CA GLN A 135 -11.16 -22.27 -3.45
C GLN A 135 -11.86 -21.96 -2.12
N PRO A 136 -11.14 -21.52 -1.07
CA PRO A 136 -11.78 -21.15 0.18
C PRO A 136 -12.82 -20.07 -0.14
N LYS A 137 -14.09 -20.32 0.17
CA LYS A 137 -15.11 -19.27 0.08
C LYS A 137 -14.64 -18.15 1.00
N GLN A 138 -14.40 -16.96 0.44
CA GLN A 138 -13.96 -15.82 1.23
C GLN A 138 -15.17 -15.25 1.95
N SER A 139 -15.20 -15.36 3.28
CA SER A 139 -16.18 -14.70 4.13
C SER A 139 -15.96 -13.19 4.12
N VAL A 140 -16.94 -12.45 3.59
CA VAL A 140 -16.92 -10.98 3.55
C VAL A 140 -18.14 -10.45 4.29
N VAL A 141 -17.94 -9.40 5.09
CA VAL A 141 -19.03 -8.57 5.63
C VAL A 141 -18.88 -7.14 5.14
N MET A 142 -19.98 -6.57 4.67
CA MET A 142 -20.18 -5.16 4.41
C MET A 142 -20.99 -4.55 5.56
N ILE A 143 -20.50 -3.45 6.11
CA ILE A 143 -21.14 -2.69 7.18
C ILE A 143 -21.51 -1.33 6.62
N LEU A 144 -22.82 -1.04 6.59
CA LEU A 144 -23.37 0.23 6.13
C LEU A 144 -23.98 0.97 7.31
N PRO A 145 -23.59 2.22 7.58
CA PRO A 145 -24.30 3.09 8.50
C PRO A 145 -25.68 3.46 7.95
N LEU A 146 -26.68 3.46 8.84
CA LEU A 146 -28.05 3.89 8.58
C LEU A 146 -28.20 5.34 9.03
N ASP A 147 -27.86 6.30 8.17
CA ASP A 147 -28.01 7.74 8.47
C ASP A 147 -29.49 8.13 8.59
N LYS A 148 -30.36 7.46 7.84
CA LYS A 148 -31.83 7.64 7.90
C LYS A 148 -32.56 6.30 8.09
N PRO A 149 -32.57 5.71 9.30
CA PRO A 149 -33.14 4.38 9.55
C PRO A 149 -34.62 4.27 9.16
N ALA A 150 -35.42 5.31 9.42
CA ALA A 150 -36.83 5.32 9.05
C ALA A 150 -37.04 5.29 7.52
N GLN A 151 -36.20 5.99 6.77
CA GLN A 151 -36.25 5.98 5.31
C GLN A 151 -35.79 4.63 4.74
N ALA A 152 -34.76 4.03 5.34
CA ALA A 152 -34.33 2.67 5.01
C ALA A 152 -35.47 1.67 5.21
N GLN A 153 -36.13 1.71 6.37
CA GLN A 153 -37.27 0.84 6.66
C GLN A 153 -38.40 1.03 5.64
N GLN A 154 -38.78 2.27 5.35
CA GLN A 154 -39.81 2.56 4.34
C GLN A 154 -39.46 2.01 2.97
N LEU A 155 -38.21 2.13 2.51
CA LEU A 155 -37.77 1.62 1.20
C LEU A 155 -37.70 0.09 1.15
N LEU A 156 -37.19 -0.53 2.22
CA LEU A 156 -37.05 -1.98 2.36
C LEU A 156 -38.40 -2.69 2.56
N GLU A 157 -39.43 -2.00 3.06
CA GLU A 157 -40.77 -2.55 3.28
C GLU A 157 -41.76 -2.27 2.13
N ARG A 158 -41.35 -1.58 1.05
CA ARG A 158 -42.24 -1.35 -0.10
C ARG A 158 -42.73 -2.68 -0.69
N PRO A 159 -43.98 -2.76 -1.18
CA PRO A 159 -44.51 -3.99 -1.80
C PRO A 159 -43.64 -4.53 -2.94
N ASN A 160 -43.02 -3.63 -3.71
CA ASN A 160 -42.11 -3.96 -4.80
C ASN A 160 -40.64 -4.01 -4.37
N SER A 161 -40.35 -3.99 -3.06
CA SER A 161 -38.97 -4.10 -2.58
C SER A 161 -38.40 -5.46 -2.95
N PRO A 162 -37.14 -5.53 -3.41
CA PRO A 162 -36.54 -6.82 -3.70
C PRO A 162 -36.40 -7.74 -2.49
N LEU A 163 -36.40 -7.21 -1.25
CA LEU A 163 -36.51 -8.03 -0.02
C LEU A 163 -37.81 -8.85 0.04
N LYS A 164 -38.89 -8.39 -0.59
CA LYS A 164 -40.18 -9.08 -0.62
C LYS A 164 -40.32 -10.02 -1.83
N GLN A 165 -39.48 -9.84 -2.85
CA GLN A 165 -39.47 -10.64 -4.08
C GLN A 165 -38.48 -11.81 -4.00
N ALA A 166 -37.39 -11.67 -3.24
CA ALA A 166 -36.46 -12.75 -2.97
C ALA A 166 -36.94 -13.64 -1.80
N ASN A 167 -36.56 -14.93 -1.83
CA ASN A 167 -36.89 -15.93 -0.81
C ASN A 167 -36.08 -15.71 0.49
N TRP A 168 -36.30 -14.57 1.14
CA TRP A 168 -35.69 -14.25 2.42
C TRP A 168 -36.42 -14.99 3.54
N VAL A 169 -35.66 -15.70 4.37
CA VAL A 169 -36.15 -16.32 5.61
C VAL A 169 -35.67 -15.53 6.81
N ASP A 170 -36.56 -15.35 7.78
CA ASP A 170 -36.20 -14.76 9.06
C ASP A 170 -35.59 -15.83 9.97
N ARG A 171 -34.49 -15.50 10.63
CA ARG A 171 -33.94 -16.26 11.75
C ARG A 171 -33.53 -15.34 12.88
N THR A 172 -33.49 -15.87 14.08
CA THR A 172 -32.99 -15.15 15.25
C THR A 172 -31.70 -15.79 15.74
N TYR A 173 -30.71 -14.97 16.08
CA TYR A 173 -29.46 -15.40 16.71
C TYR A 173 -29.12 -14.49 17.88
N LYS A 174 -29.03 -15.07 19.09
CA LYS A 174 -28.74 -14.34 20.34
C LYS A 174 -29.57 -13.05 20.51
N GLY A 175 -30.85 -13.12 20.17
CA GLY A 175 -31.79 -12.00 20.28
C GLY A 175 -31.72 -10.97 19.14
N VAL A 176 -30.84 -11.16 18.15
CA VAL A 176 -30.77 -10.32 16.95
C VAL A 176 -31.51 -10.99 15.80
N GLN A 177 -32.37 -10.24 15.12
CA GLN A 177 -33.06 -10.71 13.92
C GLN A 177 -32.15 -10.64 12.70
N ILE A 178 -32.21 -11.68 11.88
CA ILE A 178 -31.38 -11.87 10.69
C ILE A 178 -32.29 -12.30 9.55
N LYS A 179 -32.07 -11.69 8.38
CA LYS A 179 -32.67 -12.11 7.12
C LYS A 179 -31.65 -12.86 6.28
N GLU A 180 -32.01 -14.01 5.72
CA GLU A 180 -31.10 -14.80 4.88
C GLU A 180 -31.76 -15.30 3.60
N ILE A 181 -31.00 -15.41 2.52
CA ILE A 181 -31.46 -16.03 1.27
C ILE A 181 -31.26 -17.56 1.40
N ALA A 182 -32.36 -18.31 1.32
CA ALA A 182 -32.38 -19.78 1.45
C ALA A 182 -32.34 -20.48 0.08
N ASP A 183 -31.38 -20.12 -0.79
CA ASP A 183 -31.24 -20.74 -2.12
C ASP A 183 -29.89 -21.48 -2.25
N ASN A 184 -29.93 -22.75 -2.68
CA ASN A 184 -28.76 -23.63 -2.74
C ASN A 184 -27.83 -23.35 -3.94
N ASN A 185 -28.19 -22.43 -4.84
CA ASN A 185 -27.49 -22.18 -6.10
C ASN A 185 -26.78 -20.81 -6.19
N THR A 186 -26.91 -19.92 -5.20
CA THR A 186 -26.26 -18.58 -5.16
C THR A 186 -25.49 -18.35 -3.86
N ASP A 187 -24.69 -17.29 -3.77
CA ASP A 187 -23.99 -16.93 -2.52
C ASP A 187 -25.04 -16.67 -1.41
N ASN A 188 -24.92 -17.37 -0.27
CA ASN A 188 -25.90 -17.34 0.83
C ASN A 188 -25.81 -16.01 1.61
N PHE A 189 -26.39 -14.94 1.07
CA PHE A 189 -26.38 -13.65 1.75
C PHE A 189 -27.19 -13.66 3.04
N SER A 190 -26.67 -12.98 4.05
CA SER A 190 -27.28 -12.85 5.37
C SER A 190 -27.13 -11.41 5.85
N ALA A 191 -28.20 -10.82 6.39
CA ALA A 191 -28.21 -9.42 6.80
C ALA A 191 -28.82 -9.23 8.19
N ALA A 192 -28.25 -8.32 8.98
CA ALA A 192 -28.72 -7.96 10.31
C ALA A 192 -28.59 -6.46 10.56
N VAL A 193 -29.57 -5.87 11.26
CA VAL A 193 -29.48 -4.50 11.75
C VAL A 193 -28.94 -4.52 13.19
N LEU A 194 -27.84 -3.82 13.43
CA LEU A 194 -27.14 -3.74 14.71
C LEU A 194 -27.19 -2.31 15.24
N GLU A 195 -27.43 -2.18 16.55
CA GLU A 195 -27.59 -0.90 17.27
C GLU A 195 -28.68 0.04 16.70
N GLY A 196 -29.53 -0.45 15.79
CA GLY A 196 -30.46 0.40 15.03
C GLY A 196 -29.76 1.41 14.09
N ARG A 197 -28.43 1.30 13.91
CA ARG A 197 -27.60 2.28 13.19
C ARG A 197 -26.70 1.66 12.14
N PHE A 198 -26.55 0.34 12.12
CA PHE A 198 -25.70 -0.35 11.15
C PHE A 198 -26.45 -1.50 10.51
N LEU A 199 -26.37 -1.61 9.19
CA LEU A 199 -26.77 -2.78 8.43
C LEU A 199 -25.50 -3.58 8.11
N ALA A 200 -25.38 -4.78 8.68
CA ALA A 200 -24.33 -5.73 8.35
C ALA A 200 -24.87 -6.72 7.31
N ILE A 201 -24.20 -6.84 6.16
CA ILE A 201 -24.52 -7.78 5.08
C ILE A 201 -23.32 -8.68 4.87
N ALA A 202 -23.49 -9.97 5.09
CA ALA A 202 -22.46 -10.97 4.92
C ALA A 202 -22.74 -11.90 3.74
N THR A 203 -21.68 -12.46 3.17
CA THR A 203 -21.76 -13.48 2.10
C THR A 203 -22.11 -14.87 2.62
N ASP A 204 -22.20 -15.05 3.95
CA ASP A 204 -22.60 -16.29 4.58
C ASP A 204 -23.21 -16.07 6.00
N PRO A 205 -24.15 -16.94 6.45
CA PRO A 205 -24.77 -16.86 7.78
C PRO A 205 -23.80 -16.92 8.97
N LYS A 206 -22.68 -17.64 8.84
CA LYS A 206 -21.71 -17.79 9.95
C LYS A 206 -20.98 -16.47 10.19
N THR A 207 -20.68 -15.74 9.13
CA THR A 207 -20.10 -14.39 9.20
C THR A 207 -21.04 -13.42 9.91
N THR A 208 -22.34 -13.43 9.61
CA THR A 208 -23.31 -12.61 10.36
C THR A 208 -23.31 -12.95 11.86
N ASN A 209 -23.23 -14.23 12.22
CA ASN A 209 -23.12 -14.65 13.63
C ASN A 209 -21.84 -14.10 14.28
N LYS A 210 -20.70 -14.15 13.58
CA LYS A 210 -19.43 -13.59 14.09
C LYS A 210 -19.53 -12.08 14.35
N VAL A 211 -20.21 -11.34 13.46
CA VAL A 211 -20.40 -9.90 13.61
C VAL A 211 -21.30 -9.60 14.82
N ILE A 212 -22.38 -10.38 15.02
CA ILE A 212 -23.24 -10.28 16.20
C ILE A 212 -22.47 -10.63 17.48
N ASP A 213 -21.67 -11.69 17.45
CA ASP A 213 -20.81 -12.08 18.59
C ASP A 213 -19.79 -10.99 18.93
N THR A 214 -19.23 -10.35 17.90
CA THR A 214 -18.31 -9.22 18.04
C THR A 214 -19.01 -8.01 18.66
N TYR A 215 -20.22 -7.70 18.20
CA TYR A 215 -21.06 -6.65 18.78
C TYR A 215 -21.35 -6.90 20.27
N LEU A 216 -21.77 -8.12 20.63
CA LEU A 216 -22.15 -8.47 22.00
C LEU A 216 -20.96 -8.58 22.96
N SER A 217 -19.82 -9.09 22.49
CA SER A 217 -18.60 -9.27 23.33
C SER A 217 -17.68 -8.05 23.33
N GLY A 218 -17.82 -7.17 22.34
CA GLY A 218 -16.89 -6.09 22.05
C GLY A 218 -15.51 -6.57 21.60
N ALA A 219 -15.30 -7.84 21.24
CA ALA A 219 -14.02 -8.37 20.76
C ALA A 219 -13.77 -7.99 19.29
N SER A 220 -13.70 -6.68 19.03
CA SER A 220 -13.65 -6.09 17.70
C SER A 220 -12.26 -5.55 17.34
N LEU A 221 -12.13 -5.17 16.07
CA LEU A 221 -10.92 -4.61 15.47
C LEU A 221 -10.32 -3.45 16.27
N ILE A 222 -11.16 -2.62 16.90
CA ILE A 222 -10.69 -1.48 17.71
C ILE A 222 -9.86 -1.90 18.93
N LYS A 223 -9.98 -3.17 19.37
CA LYS A 223 -9.17 -3.74 20.46
C LYS A 223 -7.89 -4.41 19.96
N THR A 224 -7.61 -4.39 18.65
CA THR A 224 -6.33 -4.88 18.12
C THR A 224 -5.19 -3.99 18.63
N PRO A 225 -4.12 -4.56 19.21
CA PRO A 225 -3.04 -3.77 19.78
C PRO A 225 -2.40 -2.78 18.77
N GLY A 226 -2.31 -1.52 19.16
CA GLY A 226 -1.72 -0.46 18.33
C GLY A 226 -2.63 0.10 17.23
N TYR A 227 -3.81 -0.47 16.99
CA TYR A 227 -4.68 -0.08 15.87
C TYR A 227 -5.15 1.37 15.95
N ILE A 228 -5.68 1.79 17.10
CA ILE A 228 -6.17 3.16 17.30
C ILE A 228 -5.01 4.16 17.20
N GLN A 229 -3.87 3.86 17.83
CA GLN A 229 -2.69 4.71 17.80
C GLN A 229 -2.13 4.83 16.37
N ALA A 230 -2.14 3.74 15.60
CA ALA A 230 -1.70 3.76 14.22
C ALA A 230 -2.60 4.67 13.37
N LEU A 231 -3.93 4.50 13.44
CA LEU A 231 -4.86 5.33 12.67
C LEU A 231 -4.80 6.82 13.03
N GLN A 232 -4.53 7.16 14.30
CA GLN A 232 -4.30 8.55 14.72
C GLN A 232 -3.13 9.19 13.96
N GLN A 233 -2.02 8.47 13.76
CA GLN A 233 -0.83 9.01 13.10
C GLN A 233 -1.00 9.24 11.58
N ILE A 234 -1.98 8.59 10.97
CA ILE A 234 -2.28 8.70 9.54
C ILE A 234 -3.65 9.33 9.28
N GLN A 235 -4.16 10.08 10.26
CA GLN A 235 -5.40 10.82 10.10
C GLN A 235 -5.27 11.86 8.98
N ALA A 236 -6.36 12.01 8.23
CA ALA A 236 -6.49 12.99 7.19
C ALA A 236 -7.93 13.50 7.16
N ASP A 237 -8.09 14.73 6.69
CA ASP A 237 -9.41 15.32 6.48
C ASP A 237 -10.07 14.71 5.25
N ARG A 238 -11.37 14.41 5.37
CA ARG A 238 -12.21 13.85 4.27
C ARG A 238 -11.52 12.68 3.53
N PRO A 239 -11.14 11.60 4.23
CA PRO A 239 -10.52 10.44 3.58
C PRO A 239 -11.47 9.84 2.54
N PHE A 240 -10.92 9.46 1.39
CA PHE A 240 -11.64 8.70 0.38
C PHE A 240 -11.72 7.22 0.76
N ALA A 241 -10.63 6.67 1.31
CA ALA A 241 -10.62 5.31 1.78
C ALA A 241 -9.65 5.11 2.96
N LYS A 242 -9.91 4.09 3.77
CA LYS A 242 -9.02 3.60 4.82
C LYS A 242 -8.85 2.11 4.65
N LEU A 243 -7.61 1.65 4.65
CA LEU A 243 -7.24 0.24 4.54
C LEU A 243 -6.53 -0.17 5.82
N TYR A 244 -6.85 -1.35 6.31
CA TYR A 244 -6.09 -2.05 7.34
C TYR A 244 -5.84 -3.48 6.92
N VAL A 245 -4.62 -3.96 7.15
CA VAL A 245 -4.21 -5.34 6.93
C VAL A 245 -3.65 -5.90 8.23
N ASN A 246 -4.25 -6.99 8.70
CA ASN A 246 -3.75 -7.76 9.84
C ASN A 246 -2.63 -8.69 9.36
N ILE A 247 -1.38 -8.26 9.50
CA ILE A 247 -0.23 -8.94 8.89
C ILE A 247 -0.06 -10.39 9.38
N PRO A 248 -0.19 -10.73 10.68
CA PRO A 248 -0.09 -12.11 11.15
C PRO A 248 -1.16 -13.04 10.53
N LEU A 249 -2.40 -12.55 10.41
CA LEU A 249 -3.48 -13.32 9.79
C LEU A 249 -3.28 -13.44 8.27
N ALA A 250 -2.90 -12.35 7.60
CA ALA A 250 -2.59 -12.35 6.18
C ALA A 250 -1.45 -13.32 5.83
N ALA A 251 -0.39 -13.36 6.64
CA ALA A 251 0.71 -14.31 6.47
C ALA A 251 0.24 -15.77 6.59
N THR A 252 -0.74 -16.06 7.45
CA THR A 252 -1.33 -17.40 7.61
C THR A 252 -2.18 -17.77 6.38
N VAL A 253 -2.96 -16.82 5.85
CA VAL A 253 -3.69 -17.00 4.59
C VAL A 253 -2.72 -17.28 3.44
N LEU A 254 -1.66 -16.49 3.30
CA LEU A 254 -0.64 -16.68 2.25
C LEU A 254 0.07 -18.03 2.36
N LYS A 255 0.37 -18.52 3.57
CA LYS A 255 0.94 -19.85 3.78
C LYS A 255 0.05 -20.96 3.19
N ASN A 256 -1.27 -20.80 3.26
CA ASN A 256 -2.22 -21.79 2.76
C ASN A 256 -2.39 -21.71 1.23
N PHE A 257 -2.27 -20.52 0.64
CA PHE A 257 -2.41 -20.31 -0.81
C PHE A 257 -1.11 -20.55 -1.59
N GLN A 258 0.04 -20.21 -1.01
CA GLN A 258 1.35 -20.32 -1.64
C GLN A 258 2.27 -21.14 -0.73
N GLN A 259 2.39 -22.45 -1.02
CA GLN A 259 3.33 -23.37 -0.36
C GLN A 259 4.83 -22.99 -0.58
N GLN A 260 5.11 -21.84 -1.20
CA GLN A 260 6.44 -21.40 -1.62
C GLN A 260 7.06 -20.31 -0.73
N VAL A 261 6.36 -19.82 0.31
CA VAL A 261 6.95 -18.85 1.23
C VAL A 261 7.81 -19.57 2.29
N PRO A 262 9.12 -19.29 2.38
CA PRO A 262 9.98 -19.90 3.40
C PRO A 262 9.44 -19.64 4.82
N PRO A 263 9.49 -20.62 5.74
CA PRO A 263 8.98 -20.46 7.12
C PRO A 263 9.61 -19.27 7.87
N GLN A 264 10.88 -18.98 7.59
CA GLN A 264 11.60 -17.83 8.14
C GLN A 264 10.98 -16.50 7.69
N GLY A 265 10.52 -16.42 6.44
CA GLY A 265 9.89 -15.22 5.87
C GLY A 265 8.56 -14.88 6.51
N LEU A 266 7.75 -15.92 6.71
CA LEU A 266 6.50 -15.82 7.44
C LEU A 266 6.72 -15.36 8.88
N SER A 267 7.76 -15.89 9.54
CA SER A 267 8.09 -15.53 10.93
C SER A 267 8.51 -14.05 11.06
N GLN A 268 9.18 -13.49 10.04
CA GLN A 268 9.51 -12.07 10.02
C GLN A 268 8.30 -11.18 9.73
N LEU A 269 7.41 -11.58 8.82
CA LEU A 269 6.15 -10.86 8.59
C LEU A 269 5.28 -10.85 9.86
N GLN A 270 5.25 -11.95 10.61
CA GLN A 270 4.54 -12.05 11.89
C GLN A 270 5.10 -11.14 12.99
N GLN A 271 6.30 -10.58 12.82
CA GLN A 271 6.82 -9.54 13.72
C GLN A 271 6.07 -8.21 13.54
N GLN A 272 5.38 -7.99 12.41
CA GLN A 272 4.47 -6.87 12.22
C GLN A 272 3.08 -7.25 12.75
N GLN A 273 2.44 -6.30 13.43
CA GLN A 273 1.05 -6.44 13.87
C GLN A 273 0.08 -6.09 12.74
N GLY A 274 0.35 -4.96 12.08
CA GLY A 274 -0.60 -4.36 11.17
C GLY A 274 0.04 -3.34 10.25
N LEU A 275 -0.62 -3.14 9.13
CA LEU A 275 -0.41 -2.06 8.18
C LEU A 275 -1.73 -1.31 8.04
N ALA A 276 -1.71 0.01 8.18
CA ALA A 276 -2.87 0.86 7.94
C ALA A 276 -2.52 1.96 6.95
N THR A 277 -3.49 2.35 6.11
CA THR A 277 -3.36 3.39 5.10
C THR A 277 -4.62 4.23 5.04
N THR A 278 -4.47 5.56 5.04
CA THR A 278 -5.52 6.52 4.74
C THR A 278 -5.26 7.11 3.36
N ILE A 279 -6.26 7.08 2.48
CA ILE A 279 -6.20 7.55 1.10
C ILE A 279 -7.05 8.81 0.99
N THR A 280 -6.49 9.87 0.42
CA THR A 280 -7.21 11.11 0.09
C THR A 280 -7.04 11.46 -1.39
N LEU A 281 -8.06 12.09 -1.97
CA LEU A 281 -8.01 12.63 -3.32
C LEU A 281 -7.47 14.07 -3.25
N ASP A 282 -6.37 14.32 -3.93
CA ASP A 282 -5.78 15.65 -4.10
C ASP A 282 -6.21 16.25 -5.46
N SER A 283 -5.83 17.48 -5.77
CA SER A 283 -6.19 18.12 -7.06
C SER A 283 -5.44 17.55 -8.27
N GLU A 284 -4.28 16.93 -8.04
CA GLU A 284 -3.41 16.37 -9.07
C GLU A 284 -3.22 14.84 -8.97
N GLY A 285 -3.86 14.17 -8.02
CA GLY A 285 -3.73 12.72 -7.88
C GLY A 285 -4.15 12.19 -6.52
N LEU A 286 -3.46 11.13 -6.06
CA LEU A 286 -3.80 10.39 -4.85
C LEU A 286 -2.70 10.55 -3.80
N ARG A 287 -3.09 10.78 -2.55
CA ARG A 287 -2.19 10.81 -1.40
C ARG A 287 -2.53 9.67 -0.45
N PHE A 288 -1.48 9.01 0.05
CA PHE A 288 -1.57 7.88 0.96
C PHE A 288 -0.73 8.20 2.18
N LYS A 289 -1.35 8.21 3.37
CA LYS A 289 -0.63 8.21 4.65
C LYS A 289 -0.68 6.81 5.20
N SER A 290 0.47 6.15 5.36
CA SER A 290 0.52 4.75 5.77
C SER A 290 1.44 4.53 6.95
N ILE A 291 1.09 3.55 7.78
CA ILE A 291 1.86 3.20 8.97
C ILE A 291 1.88 1.67 9.15
N SER A 292 3.07 1.14 9.42
CA SER A 292 3.28 -0.25 9.84
C SER A 292 3.80 -0.25 11.26
N TRP A 293 3.35 -1.20 12.09
CA TRP A 293 3.82 -1.33 13.47
C TRP A 293 4.08 -2.77 13.88
N LEU A 294 5.04 -2.93 14.78
CA LEU A 294 5.48 -4.23 15.29
C LEU A 294 4.45 -4.84 16.25
N ASN A 295 4.26 -6.15 16.14
CA ASN A 295 3.51 -6.97 17.09
C ASN A 295 4.03 -6.73 18.52
N PRO A 296 3.19 -6.40 19.51
CA PRO A 296 3.61 -6.11 20.89
C PRO A 296 4.59 -7.12 21.49
N ASN A 297 4.47 -8.40 21.09
CA ASN A 297 5.31 -9.50 21.57
C ASN A 297 6.64 -9.63 20.81
N SER A 298 6.86 -8.83 19.77
CA SER A 298 8.10 -8.79 19.01
C SER A 298 9.22 -8.16 19.83
N LYS A 299 10.35 -8.89 19.89
CA LYS A 299 11.62 -8.41 20.47
C LYS A 299 12.33 -7.40 19.58
N LYS A 300 11.98 -7.34 18.29
CA LYS A 300 12.55 -6.37 17.35
C LYS A 300 12.14 -4.96 17.77
N LYS A 301 13.08 -4.02 17.62
CA LYS A 301 12.83 -2.58 17.72
C LYS A 301 13.58 -1.89 16.59
N TYR A 302 12.99 -0.82 16.07
CA TYR A 302 13.66 0.06 15.12
C TYR A 302 14.60 1.02 15.84
N THR A 303 15.69 1.36 15.17
CA THR A 303 16.54 2.48 15.60
C THR A 303 15.92 3.77 15.06
N VAL A 304 15.46 4.65 15.94
CA VAL A 304 14.84 5.93 15.55
C VAL A 304 15.94 6.91 15.13
N LYS A 305 16.29 6.89 13.85
CA LYS A 305 17.21 7.82 13.20
C LYS A 305 16.58 8.31 11.90
N ASN A 306 16.26 9.60 11.86
CA ASN A 306 15.68 10.28 10.70
C ASN A 306 16.65 11.38 10.28
N GLU A 307 17.71 11.02 9.55
CA GLU A 307 18.83 11.92 9.21
C GLU A 307 18.88 12.27 7.70
N ALA A 308 17.78 12.07 6.95
CA ALA A 308 17.73 12.36 5.52
C ALA A 308 17.27 13.79 5.20
N GLY A 309 17.68 14.32 4.04
CA GLY A 309 17.17 15.58 3.47
C GLY A 309 18.19 16.47 2.75
N ILE A 310 19.48 16.14 2.73
CA ILE A 310 20.50 16.93 2.02
C ILE A 310 20.67 16.50 0.56
N MET A 311 20.44 15.23 0.22
CA MET A 311 20.72 14.70 -1.12
C MET A 311 19.93 15.36 -2.25
N PRO A 312 18.64 15.71 -2.09
CA PRO A 312 17.92 16.44 -3.13
C PRO A 312 18.54 17.81 -3.46
N LYS A 313 19.32 18.41 -2.56
CA LYS A 313 20.00 19.70 -2.80
C LYS A 313 21.28 19.56 -3.62
N ARG A 314 21.77 18.32 -3.81
CA ARG A 314 23.01 18.00 -4.54
C ARG A 314 22.75 17.47 -5.95
N LEU A 315 21.49 17.19 -6.26
CA LEU A 315 21.05 16.68 -7.56
C LEU A 315 20.47 17.82 -8.41
N PRO A 316 20.65 17.77 -9.74
CA PRO A 316 20.11 18.78 -10.65
C PRO A 316 18.58 18.71 -10.72
N ALA A 317 17.93 19.83 -11.03
CA ALA A 317 16.47 19.95 -11.05
C ALA A 317 15.76 19.04 -12.08
N ASP A 318 16.48 18.53 -13.07
CA ASP A 318 16.01 17.63 -14.12
C ASP A 318 16.26 16.14 -13.82
N THR A 319 16.68 15.81 -12.59
CA THR A 319 16.78 14.43 -12.11
C THR A 319 15.47 13.66 -12.38
N LEU A 320 15.57 12.47 -12.99
CA LEU A 320 14.45 11.64 -13.41
C LEU A 320 13.95 10.74 -12.27
N MET A 321 14.89 10.27 -11.44
CA MET A 321 14.61 9.42 -10.30
C MET A 321 15.61 9.69 -9.19
N MET A 322 15.15 9.66 -7.95
CA MET A 322 16.00 9.68 -6.77
C MET A 322 15.45 8.69 -5.72
N MET A 323 16.31 7.86 -5.17
CA MET A 323 16.08 7.10 -3.96
C MET A 323 17.12 7.51 -2.93
N SER A 324 16.71 7.92 -1.74
CA SER A 324 17.60 8.42 -0.69
C SER A 324 17.21 7.88 0.68
N GLY A 325 18.19 7.83 1.59
CA GLY A 325 17.97 7.43 2.97
C GLY A 325 19.01 8.02 3.91
N GLY A 326 18.68 8.12 5.21
CA GLY A 326 19.49 8.81 6.20
C GLY A 326 20.75 8.06 6.64
N ASN A 327 20.81 6.75 6.42
CA ASN A 327 21.92 5.91 6.87
C ASN A 327 22.05 4.64 6.03
N LEU A 328 22.99 4.61 5.08
CA LEU A 328 23.17 3.44 4.18
C LEU A 328 23.61 2.19 4.93
N LYS A 329 24.53 2.33 5.90
CA LYS A 329 25.02 1.22 6.71
C LYS A 329 23.88 0.54 7.48
N LEU A 330 23.03 1.32 8.16
CA LEU A 330 21.88 0.80 8.88
C LEU A 330 20.86 0.18 7.93
N LEU A 331 20.56 0.84 6.81
CA LEU A 331 19.65 0.30 5.80
C LEU A 331 20.13 -1.06 5.29
N TRP A 332 21.42 -1.19 4.97
CA TRP A 332 22.01 -2.45 4.50
C TRP A 332 21.92 -3.55 5.56
N GLN A 333 22.21 -3.23 6.83
CA GLN A 333 22.10 -4.18 7.94
C GLN A 333 20.67 -4.69 8.13
N GLU A 334 19.68 -3.80 8.13
CA GLU A 334 18.27 -4.16 8.26
C GLU A 334 17.78 -4.94 7.03
N TYR A 335 18.24 -4.57 5.84
CA TYR A 335 17.92 -5.26 4.60
C TYR A 335 18.48 -6.68 4.58
N VAL A 336 19.75 -6.89 4.94
CA VAL A 336 20.36 -8.23 5.00
C VAL A 336 19.57 -9.14 5.94
N GLN A 337 19.21 -8.65 7.12
CA GLN A 337 18.43 -9.42 8.10
C GLN A 337 17.03 -9.77 7.55
N GLY A 338 16.42 -8.88 6.78
CA GLY A 338 15.07 -9.06 6.23
C GLY A 338 15.01 -9.94 4.97
N ALA A 339 15.89 -9.65 4.03
CA ALA A 339 15.84 -10.08 2.63
C ALA A 339 16.04 -11.59 2.45
N GLU A 340 16.84 -12.25 3.31
CA GLU A 340 17.07 -13.70 3.23
C GLU A 340 15.78 -14.51 3.30
N SER A 341 14.76 -13.95 3.94
CA SER A 341 13.50 -14.62 4.21
C SER A 341 12.34 -14.06 3.37
N ASN A 342 12.55 -12.96 2.63
CA ASN A 342 11.50 -12.24 1.94
C ASN A 342 11.45 -12.62 0.44
N PRO A 343 10.42 -13.35 -0.04
CA PRO A 343 10.33 -13.74 -1.45
C PRO A 343 10.11 -12.56 -2.41
N ILE A 344 9.68 -11.41 -1.91
CA ILE A 344 9.51 -10.17 -2.70
C ILE A 344 10.67 -9.18 -2.50
N SER A 345 11.79 -9.63 -1.91
CA SER A 345 12.99 -8.80 -1.82
C SER A 345 13.49 -8.43 -3.22
N PRO A 346 13.84 -7.15 -3.50
CA PRO A 346 14.25 -6.74 -4.83
C PRO A 346 15.52 -7.47 -5.29
N PHE A 347 16.42 -7.76 -4.35
CA PHE A 347 17.57 -8.62 -4.60
C PHE A 347 17.96 -9.49 -3.41
N LYS A 348 18.71 -10.57 -3.65
CA LYS A 348 19.32 -11.31 -2.53
C LYS A 348 20.58 -10.57 -2.09
N PRO A 349 20.83 -10.39 -0.79
CA PRO A 349 22.05 -9.72 -0.32
C PRO A 349 23.34 -10.33 -0.89
N GLN A 350 23.36 -11.67 -1.02
CA GLN A 350 24.50 -12.38 -1.58
C GLN A 350 24.77 -12.04 -3.05
N GLU A 351 23.75 -11.74 -3.84
CA GLU A 351 23.95 -11.35 -5.24
C GLU A 351 24.67 -9.99 -5.34
N LEU A 352 24.33 -9.03 -4.48
CA LEU A 352 25.04 -7.74 -4.44
C LEU A 352 26.48 -7.89 -3.92
N ARG A 353 26.70 -8.74 -2.90
CA ARG A 353 28.05 -9.08 -2.44
C ARG A 353 28.89 -9.70 -3.55
N ASN A 354 28.33 -10.67 -4.27
CA ASN A 354 28.98 -11.31 -5.41
C ASN A 354 29.26 -10.30 -6.52
N LEU A 355 28.29 -9.43 -6.85
CA LEU A 355 28.49 -8.39 -7.86
C LEU A 355 29.67 -7.48 -7.52
N VAL A 356 29.77 -7.00 -6.27
CA VAL A 356 30.90 -6.17 -5.82
C VAL A 356 32.20 -6.96 -5.85
N LYS A 357 32.19 -8.22 -5.42
CA LYS A 357 33.37 -9.08 -5.42
C LYS A 357 33.84 -9.39 -6.85
N GLU A 358 32.93 -9.64 -7.76
CA GLU A 358 33.23 -9.90 -9.17
C GLU A 358 33.65 -8.62 -9.87
N PHE A 359 33.06 -7.46 -9.56
CA PHE A 359 33.39 -6.21 -10.23
C PHE A 359 34.72 -5.62 -9.75
N ALA A 360 34.90 -5.48 -8.43
CA ALA A 360 36.03 -4.77 -7.85
C ALA A 360 36.94 -5.65 -6.96
N ASN A 361 36.71 -6.96 -6.87
CA ASN A 361 37.43 -7.86 -5.95
C ASN A 361 37.37 -7.43 -4.46
N LEU A 362 36.45 -6.53 -4.11
CA LEU A 362 36.25 -6.02 -2.75
C LEU A 362 35.19 -6.81 -1.99
N ASP A 363 35.31 -6.81 -0.67
CA ASP A 363 34.25 -7.26 0.24
C ASP A 363 33.31 -6.09 0.58
N LEU A 364 32.05 -6.17 0.14
CA LEU A 364 31.05 -5.13 0.37
C LEU A 364 30.87 -4.81 1.87
N ASP A 365 30.77 -5.84 2.72
CA ASP A 365 30.46 -5.70 4.14
C ASP A 365 31.66 -5.17 4.94
N ARG A 366 32.88 -5.55 4.55
CA ARG A 366 34.11 -5.23 5.28
C ARG A 366 34.85 -4.01 4.74
N GLU A 367 34.75 -3.72 3.45
CA GLU A 367 35.57 -2.70 2.80
C GLU A 367 34.76 -1.49 2.31
N LEU A 368 33.47 -1.62 2.03
CA LEU A 368 32.65 -0.51 1.51
C LEU A 368 31.63 0.02 2.52
N VAL A 369 30.76 -0.84 3.04
CA VAL A 369 29.69 -0.46 3.97
C VAL A 369 30.17 0.24 5.26
N PRO A 370 31.32 -0.09 5.88
CA PRO A 370 31.65 0.43 7.21
C PRO A 370 31.75 1.96 7.32
N TRP A 371 32.20 2.65 6.27
CA TRP A 371 32.33 4.11 6.24
C TRP A 371 31.08 4.84 5.72
N MET A 372 30.11 4.10 5.17
CA MET A 372 28.84 4.59 4.61
C MET A 372 27.75 4.78 5.70
N ASP A 373 28.13 5.28 6.88
CA ASP A 373 27.24 5.50 8.04
C ASP A 373 26.54 6.87 7.99
N GLY A 374 26.08 7.31 6.80
CA GLY A 374 25.45 8.60 6.62
C GLY A 374 24.39 8.59 5.53
N GLU A 375 23.84 9.77 5.26
CA GLU A 375 22.83 9.96 4.22
C GLU A 375 23.40 9.54 2.87
N PHE A 376 22.57 8.93 2.03
CA PHE A 376 22.95 8.47 0.70
C PHE A 376 21.84 8.74 -0.31
N SER A 377 22.20 8.75 -1.59
CA SER A 377 21.25 8.72 -2.70
C SER A 377 21.73 7.86 -3.85
N PHE A 378 20.77 7.24 -4.52
CA PHE A 378 20.91 6.62 -5.84
C PHE A 378 19.96 7.35 -6.78
N SER A 379 20.44 7.78 -7.95
CA SER A 379 19.66 8.66 -8.82
C SER A 379 19.92 8.40 -10.30
N PHE A 380 18.90 8.64 -11.11
CA PHE A 380 19.01 8.72 -12.57
C PHE A 380 18.88 10.17 -12.98
N ILE A 381 19.91 10.69 -13.66
CA ILE A 381 19.91 12.05 -14.20
C ILE A 381 20.08 11.98 -15.73
N PRO A 382 19.46 12.89 -16.48
CA PRO A 382 19.64 12.92 -17.93
C PRO A 382 21.10 13.23 -18.28
N PHE A 383 21.58 12.75 -19.43
CA PHE A 383 22.87 13.20 -19.94
C PHE A 383 22.83 14.72 -20.19
N PRO A 384 23.81 15.51 -19.71
CA PRO A 384 23.89 16.92 -20.02
C PRO A 384 23.86 17.12 -21.54
N GLN A 385 23.03 18.04 -22.02
CA GLN A 385 22.93 18.33 -23.44
C GLN A 385 24.31 18.73 -23.98
N GLN A 386 24.88 17.92 -24.88
CA GLN A 386 25.87 18.43 -25.82
C GLN A 386 25.14 19.42 -26.73
N SER A 387 25.77 20.56 -27.00
CA SER A 387 25.23 21.64 -27.83
C SER A 387 24.50 21.10 -29.07
N LYS A 388 23.25 21.57 -29.23
CA LYS A 388 22.33 21.20 -30.30
C LYS A 388 22.92 21.52 -31.67
N GLU A 389 23.53 20.54 -32.34
CA GLU A 389 23.77 20.64 -33.79
C GLU A 389 23.79 19.30 -34.52
N ASP A 390 24.12 18.16 -33.89
CA ASP A 390 24.37 16.91 -34.65
C ASP A 390 23.62 15.63 -34.22
N SER A 391 22.56 15.68 -33.40
CA SER A 391 21.81 14.46 -33.06
C SER A 391 20.32 14.51 -33.44
N PRO A 392 19.85 13.65 -34.37
CA PRO A 392 18.44 13.53 -34.73
C PRO A 392 17.63 12.73 -33.69
N TYR A 393 18.24 12.28 -32.59
CA TYR A 393 17.56 11.57 -31.50
C TYR A 393 17.44 12.48 -30.27
N PRO A 394 16.25 12.64 -29.67
CA PRO A 394 16.16 13.27 -28.35
C PRO A 394 17.04 12.47 -27.38
N ASN A 395 17.89 13.14 -26.60
CA ASN A 395 18.76 12.55 -25.57
C ASN A 395 17.95 11.61 -24.66
N SER A 396 17.89 10.32 -25.02
CA SER A 396 16.98 9.33 -24.41
C SER A 396 17.68 8.43 -23.39
N GLY A 397 18.91 8.77 -23.01
CA GLY A 397 19.70 8.05 -22.02
C GLY A 397 19.84 8.81 -20.71
N ALA A 398 20.03 8.07 -19.63
CA ALA A 398 20.28 8.60 -18.29
C ALA A 398 21.58 8.05 -17.73
N GLY A 399 22.31 8.89 -17.00
CA GLY A 399 23.42 8.47 -16.17
C GLY A 399 22.96 8.07 -14.77
N VAL A 400 23.77 7.25 -14.12
CA VAL A 400 23.56 6.84 -12.73
C VAL A 400 24.44 7.67 -11.82
N VAL A 401 23.88 8.15 -10.73
CA VAL A 401 24.60 8.87 -9.67
C VAL A 401 24.35 8.17 -8.34
N PHE A 402 25.43 7.73 -7.71
CA PHE A 402 25.43 7.28 -6.32
C PHE A 402 26.19 8.31 -5.48
N MET A 403 25.59 8.77 -4.38
CA MET A 403 26.23 9.65 -3.41
C MET A 403 26.07 9.06 -2.02
N VAL A 404 27.09 9.21 -1.17
CA VAL A 404 27.02 8.79 0.22
C VAL A 404 27.89 9.67 1.10
N LYS A 405 27.32 10.12 2.21
CA LYS A 405 28.03 10.89 3.24
C LYS A 405 28.90 9.94 4.07
N ALA A 406 30.20 10.13 4.02
CA ALA A 406 31.16 9.39 4.83
C ALA A 406 31.27 10.04 6.22
N LYS A 407 31.19 9.23 7.28
CA LYS A 407 31.54 9.69 8.64
C LYS A 407 33.02 9.51 8.97
N ASP A 408 33.69 8.59 8.29
CA ASP A 408 35.14 8.42 8.33
C ASP A 408 35.69 8.56 6.91
N ARG A 409 36.04 9.80 6.54
CA ARG A 409 36.57 10.12 5.21
C ARG A 409 37.87 9.39 4.90
N ARG A 410 38.76 9.25 5.89
CA ARG A 410 40.04 8.57 5.71
C ARG A 410 39.84 7.08 5.42
N LEU A 411 38.88 6.44 6.09
CA LEU A 411 38.51 5.06 5.79
C LEU A 411 37.91 4.94 4.38
N ALA A 412 37.04 5.87 4.00
CA ALA A 412 36.46 5.92 2.66
C ALA A 412 37.52 6.09 1.56
N GLU A 413 38.49 6.99 1.74
CA GLU A 413 39.59 7.21 0.79
C GLU A 413 40.43 5.95 0.59
N LYS A 414 40.79 5.25 1.68
CA LYS A 414 41.49 3.95 1.59
C LYS A 414 40.68 2.89 0.83
N SER A 415 39.37 2.86 1.02
CA SER A 415 38.49 1.93 0.30
C SER A 415 38.36 2.27 -1.18
N LEU A 416 38.29 3.56 -1.53
CA LEU A 416 38.28 4.04 -2.90
C LEU A 416 39.62 3.75 -3.61
N GLU A 417 40.76 3.96 -2.96
CA GLU A 417 42.07 3.60 -3.55
C GLU A 417 42.15 2.12 -3.92
N LYS A 418 41.61 1.22 -3.08
CA LYS A 418 41.52 -0.21 -3.41
C LYS A 418 40.58 -0.48 -4.58
N PHE A 419 39.45 0.21 -4.65
CA PHE A 419 38.50 0.13 -5.77
C PHE A 419 39.18 0.55 -7.08
N ASP A 420 39.92 1.65 -7.06
CA ASP A 420 40.63 2.20 -8.22
C ASP A 420 41.65 1.20 -8.76
N LEU A 421 42.50 0.67 -7.87
CA LEU A 421 43.49 -0.35 -8.21
C LEU A 421 42.84 -1.62 -8.76
N ALA A 422 41.75 -2.07 -8.17
CA ALA A 422 41.10 -3.31 -8.59
C ALA A 422 40.48 -3.20 -9.97
N ILE A 423 39.75 -2.12 -10.24
CA ILE A 423 39.04 -1.93 -11.52
C ILE A 423 40.03 -1.62 -12.64
N ALA A 424 41.01 -0.75 -12.39
CA ALA A 424 42.04 -0.43 -13.37
C ALA A 424 42.78 -1.69 -13.82
N ASN A 425 43.17 -2.54 -12.86
CA ASN A 425 43.92 -3.77 -13.16
C ASN A 425 43.08 -4.84 -13.84
N LYS A 426 41.82 -5.02 -13.39
CA LYS A 426 40.94 -6.07 -13.90
C LYS A 426 40.45 -5.78 -15.32
N TYR A 427 40.01 -4.55 -15.56
CA TYR A 427 39.37 -4.16 -16.83
C TYR A 427 40.30 -3.41 -17.78
N LYS A 428 41.56 -3.17 -17.38
CA LYS A 428 42.55 -2.40 -18.16
C LYS A 428 42.02 -1.03 -18.59
N LEU A 429 41.21 -0.40 -17.73
CA LEU A 429 40.67 0.93 -17.98
C LEU A 429 41.75 1.99 -17.82
N LYS A 430 41.67 3.04 -18.63
CA LYS A 430 42.52 4.22 -18.44
C LYS A 430 42.02 4.99 -17.23
N VAL A 431 42.88 5.18 -16.23
CA VAL A 431 42.60 5.99 -15.05
C VAL A 431 43.17 7.37 -15.26
N GLU A 432 42.33 8.39 -15.16
CA GLU A 432 42.74 9.79 -15.29
C GLU A 432 42.17 10.63 -14.15
N GLU A 433 43.04 11.37 -13.48
CA GLU A 433 42.62 12.38 -12.52
C GLU A 433 42.44 13.72 -13.22
N THR A 434 41.24 14.28 -13.10
CA THR A 434 40.91 15.60 -13.61
C THR A 434 40.42 16.50 -12.48
N LYS A 435 40.37 17.80 -12.75
CA LYS A 435 39.75 18.78 -11.86
C LYS A 435 38.52 19.36 -12.53
N ILE A 436 37.37 19.25 -11.88
CA ILE A 436 36.12 19.91 -12.29
C ILE A 436 35.81 20.94 -11.21
N ALA A 437 35.75 22.23 -11.58
CA ALA A 437 35.56 23.33 -10.63
C ALA A 437 36.45 23.25 -9.36
N ASN A 438 37.73 22.92 -9.57
CA ASN A 438 38.75 22.74 -8.52
C ASN A 438 38.53 21.53 -7.57
N GLN A 439 37.55 20.66 -7.84
CA GLN A 439 37.36 19.38 -7.15
C GLN A 439 38.03 18.25 -7.92
N ARG A 440 38.76 17.38 -7.22
CA ARG A 440 39.43 16.20 -7.80
C ARG A 440 38.39 15.17 -8.19
N VAL A 441 38.45 14.71 -9.45
CA VAL A 441 37.59 13.66 -10.00
C VAL A 441 38.47 12.62 -10.67
N VAL A 442 38.30 11.37 -10.28
CA VAL A 442 38.99 10.22 -10.89
C VAL A 442 38.05 9.63 -11.93
N ASN A 443 38.57 9.43 -13.14
CA ASN A 443 37.81 8.95 -14.28
C ASN A 443 38.38 7.62 -14.76
N PHE A 444 37.51 6.64 -14.96
CA PHE A 444 37.82 5.40 -15.65
C PHE A 444 37.16 5.43 -17.01
N THR A 445 37.97 5.41 -18.07
CA THR A 445 37.49 5.41 -19.45
C THR A 445 37.79 4.05 -20.07
N SER A 446 36.76 3.40 -20.62
CA SER A 446 36.92 2.20 -21.43
C SER A 446 37.27 2.60 -22.87
N PRO A 447 38.46 2.24 -23.39
CA PRO A 447 38.84 2.57 -24.76
C PRO A 447 37.93 1.95 -25.83
N SER A 448 37.28 0.82 -25.51
CA SER A 448 36.47 0.05 -26.46
C SER A 448 34.96 0.25 -26.31
N LEU A 449 34.46 0.68 -25.14
CA LEU A 449 33.02 0.75 -24.85
C LEU A 449 32.47 2.18 -24.77
N GLY A 450 33.32 3.21 -24.77
CA GLY A 450 32.89 4.61 -24.62
C GLY A 450 32.26 4.97 -23.27
N SER A 451 32.05 3.98 -22.38
CA SER A 451 31.53 4.16 -21.04
C SER A 451 32.56 4.83 -20.12
N LYS A 452 32.09 5.82 -19.35
CA LYS A 452 32.87 6.56 -18.36
C LYS A 452 32.31 6.29 -16.96
N ILE A 453 33.15 5.83 -16.06
CA ILE A 453 32.87 5.79 -14.62
C ILE A 453 33.68 6.91 -13.99
N SER A 454 33.10 7.65 -13.05
CA SER A 454 33.86 8.68 -12.33
C SER A 454 33.49 8.69 -10.86
N HIS A 455 34.44 9.00 -9.99
CA HIS A 455 34.17 9.21 -8.58
C HIS A 455 35.00 10.36 -8.03
N GLY A 456 34.57 10.87 -6.89
CA GLY A 456 35.21 12.00 -6.25
C GLY A 456 34.46 12.40 -4.99
N TRP A 457 34.70 13.65 -4.57
CA TRP A 457 34.14 14.21 -3.35
C TRP A 457 33.40 15.51 -3.64
N LEU A 458 32.22 15.64 -3.06
CA LEU A 458 31.50 16.91 -2.90
C LEU A 458 31.77 17.47 -1.49
N ASP A 459 31.40 18.74 -1.28
CA ASP A 459 31.48 19.38 0.03
C ASP A 459 30.70 18.63 1.12
N GLY A 460 31.20 18.65 2.35
CA GLY A 460 30.56 17.99 3.50
C GLY A 460 30.74 16.47 3.54
N ASP A 461 31.90 16.00 3.07
CA ASP A 461 32.33 14.60 3.07
C ASP A 461 31.35 13.65 2.36
N VAL A 462 30.83 14.10 1.21
CA VAL A 462 29.97 13.27 0.36
C VAL A 462 30.80 12.70 -0.78
N ALA A 463 31.06 11.40 -0.74
CA ALA A 463 31.65 10.69 -1.87
C ALA A 463 30.57 10.47 -2.94
N PHE A 464 30.95 10.57 -4.22
CA PHE A 464 30.08 10.22 -5.33
C PHE A 464 30.73 9.17 -6.23
N LEU A 465 29.91 8.35 -6.86
CA LEU A 465 30.26 7.46 -7.97
C LEU A 465 29.21 7.67 -9.06
N VAL A 466 29.65 7.97 -10.27
CA VAL A 466 28.80 8.20 -11.43
C VAL A 466 29.14 7.24 -12.56
N LEU A 467 28.10 6.81 -13.27
CA LEU A 467 28.21 6.01 -14.49
C LEU A 467 27.50 6.78 -15.62
N GLY A 468 28.26 7.09 -16.67
CA GLY A 468 27.75 7.82 -17.84
C GLY A 468 28.66 8.97 -18.26
N ALA A 469 28.60 9.33 -19.54
CA ALA A 469 29.38 10.43 -20.09
C ALA A 469 28.95 11.77 -19.48
N ASN A 470 29.91 12.57 -19.02
CA ASN A 470 29.75 13.94 -18.51
C ASN A 470 28.76 14.10 -17.34
N ILE A 471 28.38 13.01 -16.67
CA ILE A 471 27.47 13.04 -15.51
C ILE A 471 28.10 13.76 -14.31
N ALA A 472 29.43 13.66 -14.14
CA ALA A 472 30.14 14.37 -13.08
C ALA A 472 29.97 15.90 -13.18
N ASP A 473 29.93 16.45 -14.40
CA ASP A 473 29.76 17.89 -14.63
C ASP A 473 28.37 18.41 -14.23
N ALA A 474 27.38 17.49 -14.14
CA ALA A 474 26.03 17.82 -13.70
C ALA A 474 25.90 17.95 -12.17
N ILE A 475 26.88 17.46 -11.40
CA ILE A 475 26.86 17.45 -9.92
C ILE A 475 28.08 18.14 -9.29
N VAL A 476 29.13 18.39 -10.07
CA VAL A 476 30.34 19.12 -9.69
C VAL A 476 30.54 20.30 -10.65
N PRO A 477 30.52 21.55 -10.18
CA PRO A 477 30.18 21.98 -8.82
C PRO A 477 28.70 21.74 -8.52
N GLN A 478 28.24 22.06 -7.30
CA GLN A 478 26.84 21.91 -6.93
C GLN A 478 25.91 22.56 -7.99
N PRO A 479 24.83 21.86 -8.42
CA PRO A 479 23.92 22.37 -9.44
C PRO A 479 23.33 23.73 -9.06
N LYS A 480 23.27 24.66 -10.03
CA LYS A 480 22.60 25.96 -9.84
C LYS A 480 21.10 25.77 -9.61
N ALA A 481 20.47 24.93 -10.44
CA ALA A 481 19.08 24.50 -10.29
C ALA A 481 19.06 23.14 -9.60
N LYS A 482 18.56 23.09 -8.36
CA LYS A 482 18.59 21.90 -7.50
C LYS A 482 17.25 21.18 -7.52
N LEU A 483 17.28 19.86 -7.38
CA LEU A 483 16.06 19.05 -7.28
C LEU A 483 15.19 19.47 -6.10
N ALA A 484 15.79 19.74 -4.93
CA ALA A 484 15.05 20.18 -3.74
C ALA A 484 14.20 21.44 -3.95
N ASP A 485 14.60 22.30 -4.89
CA ASP A 485 13.98 23.60 -5.16
C ASP A 485 13.07 23.54 -6.39
N SER A 486 12.95 22.38 -7.06
CA SER A 486 12.11 22.25 -8.25
C SER A 486 10.64 22.01 -7.88
N ALA A 487 9.74 22.61 -8.66
CA ALA A 487 8.30 22.35 -8.51
C ALA A 487 7.94 20.88 -8.79
N SER A 488 8.67 20.22 -9.70
CA SER A 488 8.49 18.79 -9.99
C SER A 488 8.80 17.91 -8.78
N PHE A 489 9.70 18.33 -7.89
CA PHE A 489 10.00 17.60 -6.67
C PHE A 489 9.07 18.00 -5.52
N GLN A 490 8.92 19.30 -5.26
CA GLN A 490 8.18 19.80 -4.09
C GLN A 490 6.68 19.45 -4.14
N ASN A 491 6.08 19.41 -5.33
CA ASN A 491 4.67 19.05 -5.48
C ASN A 491 4.46 17.52 -5.44
N ILE A 492 5.52 16.74 -5.67
CA ILE A 492 5.43 15.28 -5.76
C ILE A 492 5.85 14.59 -4.47
N VAL A 493 6.93 15.03 -3.83
CA VAL A 493 7.48 14.37 -2.64
C VAL A 493 6.82 14.93 -1.38
N PRO A 494 6.06 14.10 -0.62
CA PRO A 494 5.39 14.57 0.59
C PRO A 494 6.36 15.14 1.62
N SER A 495 6.03 16.27 2.24
CA SER A 495 6.94 16.99 3.14
C SER A 495 6.49 17.03 4.60
N GLU A 496 5.40 16.34 4.95
CA GLU A 496 4.81 16.31 6.29
C GLU A 496 5.72 15.60 7.31
N LEU A 497 6.43 14.56 6.88
CA LEU A 497 7.39 13.83 7.73
C LEU A 497 8.69 14.62 7.84
N LYS A 498 8.87 15.33 8.96
CA LYS A 498 10.10 16.05 9.29
C LYS A 498 10.42 15.88 10.79
N PRO A 499 11.61 15.38 11.16
CA PRO A 499 12.64 14.82 10.26
C PRO A 499 12.18 13.52 9.56
N ASN A 500 12.77 13.20 8.40
CA ASN A 500 12.49 11.96 7.64
C ASN A 500 13.73 11.05 7.55
N ASN A 501 13.50 9.77 7.24
CA ASN A 501 14.55 8.76 7.07
C ASN A 501 14.86 8.46 5.61
N GLY A 502 14.05 8.93 4.66
CA GLY A 502 14.30 8.70 3.25
C GLY A 502 13.23 9.29 2.36
N GLN A 503 13.61 9.49 1.09
CA GLN A 503 12.74 10.03 0.06
C GLN A 503 12.94 9.26 -1.24
N PHE A 504 11.83 9.02 -1.94
CA PHE A 504 11.81 8.49 -3.29
C PHE A 504 11.08 9.49 -4.20
N PHE A 505 11.64 9.70 -5.38
CA PHE A 505 11.07 10.52 -6.43
C PHE A 505 11.24 9.79 -7.76
N LEU A 506 10.19 9.78 -8.58
CA LEU A 506 10.19 9.21 -9.92
C LEU A 506 9.31 10.06 -10.84
N ASP A 507 9.91 10.62 -11.88
CA ASP A 507 9.24 11.35 -12.96
C ASP A 507 9.04 10.40 -14.15
N ILE A 508 7.86 9.79 -14.25
CA ILE A 508 7.55 8.79 -15.28
C ILE A 508 7.36 9.47 -16.63
N ASP A 509 6.79 10.68 -16.66
CA ASP A 509 6.61 11.45 -17.89
C ASP A 509 7.95 11.75 -18.56
N ARG A 510 8.99 12.10 -17.78
CA ARG A 510 10.34 12.34 -18.31
C ARG A 510 11.16 11.07 -18.53
N LEU A 511 11.08 10.09 -17.63
CA LEU A 511 11.83 8.82 -17.77
C LEU A 511 11.28 7.96 -18.91
N GLY A 512 9.99 8.07 -19.20
CA GLY A 512 9.30 7.25 -20.18
C GLY A 512 8.76 5.95 -19.59
N ILE A 513 7.60 5.52 -20.10
CA ILE A 513 6.86 4.35 -19.59
C ILE A 513 7.65 3.06 -19.79
N ASP A 514 8.36 2.89 -20.92
CA ASP A 514 9.08 1.66 -21.22
C ASP A 514 10.29 1.45 -20.30
N LEU A 515 11.09 2.50 -20.08
CA LEU A 515 12.22 2.48 -19.14
C LEU A 515 11.71 2.28 -17.71
N THR A 516 10.62 2.95 -17.34
CA THR A 516 9.98 2.76 -16.03
C THR A 516 9.50 1.32 -15.84
N ALA A 517 8.79 0.74 -16.81
CA ALA A 517 8.29 -0.62 -16.73
C ALA A 517 9.44 -1.64 -16.65
N SER A 518 10.51 -1.44 -17.44
CA SER A 518 11.71 -2.27 -17.39
C SER A 518 12.38 -2.20 -16.00
N PHE A 519 12.58 -0.99 -15.48
CA PHE A 519 13.14 -0.77 -14.16
C PHE A 519 12.32 -1.46 -13.05
N LEU A 520 11.00 -1.25 -13.02
CA LEU A 520 10.12 -1.86 -12.01
C LEU A 520 10.06 -3.39 -12.16
N THR A 521 10.16 -3.91 -13.38
CA THR A 521 10.23 -5.36 -13.61
C THR A 521 11.46 -5.96 -12.96
N SER A 522 12.63 -5.36 -13.19
CA SER A 522 13.87 -5.81 -12.58
C SER A 522 13.85 -5.63 -11.06
N LEU A 523 13.37 -4.48 -10.58
CA LEU A 523 13.30 -4.16 -9.15
C LEU A 523 12.41 -5.14 -8.39
N PHE A 524 11.25 -5.50 -8.94
CA PHE A 524 10.30 -6.41 -8.28
C PHE A 524 10.42 -7.87 -8.73
N ARG A 525 11.50 -8.21 -9.45
CA ARG A 525 11.73 -9.56 -10.01
C ARG A 525 10.50 -10.13 -10.71
N ARG A 526 9.77 -9.26 -11.42
CA ARG A 526 8.58 -9.67 -12.17
C ARG A 526 9.01 -10.47 -13.39
N SER A 527 8.10 -11.32 -13.87
CA SER A 527 8.30 -12.03 -15.12
C SER A 527 8.53 -11.05 -16.27
N GLN A 528 9.50 -11.37 -17.13
CA GLN A 528 9.81 -10.60 -18.34
C GLN A 528 8.93 -11.02 -19.53
N ASP A 529 7.93 -11.89 -19.32
CA ASP A 529 7.03 -12.29 -20.39
C ASP A 529 6.21 -11.09 -20.93
N PRO A 530 5.90 -11.08 -22.24
CA PRO A 530 5.23 -9.94 -22.87
C PRO A 530 3.88 -9.55 -22.24
N ASN A 531 3.13 -10.51 -21.69
CA ASN A 531 1.83 -10.23 -21.07
C ASN A 531 1.98 -9.50 -19.74
N THR A 532 2.89 -9.96 -18.87
CA THR A 532 3.21 -9.28 -17.61
C THR A 532 3.71 -7.85 -17.86
N GLN A 533 4.58 -7.68 -18.86
CA GLN A 533 5.07 -6.35 -19.25
C GLN A 533 3.96 -5.43 -19.74
N ARG A 534 3.07 -5.93 -20.60
CA ARG A 534 1.92 -5.17 -21.11
C ARG A 534 0.98 -4.75 -19.98
N ILE A 535 0.70 -5.65 -19.03
CA ILE A 535 -0.14 -5.35 -17.86
C ILE A 535 0.52 -4.25 -17.02
N LEU A 536 1.82 -4.38 -16.71
CA LEU A 536 2.55 -3.37 -15.95
C LEU A 536 2.52 -2.00 -16.64
N ARG A 537 2.80 -1.95 -17.94
CA ARG A 537 2.73 -0.71 -18.73
C ARG A 537 1.35 -0.07 -18.62
N ASN A 538 0.28 -0.85 -18.81
CA ASN A 538 -1.09 -0.34 -18.72
C ASN A 538 -1.42 0.27 -17.34
N HIS A 539 -0.83 -0.26 -16.26
CA HIS A 539 -0.98 0.32 -14.92
C HIS A 539 -0.17 1.60 -14.71
N LEU A 540 0.93 1.79 -15.46
CA LEU A 540 1.78 2.98 -15.38
C LEU A 540 1.28 4.12 -16.27
N VAL A 541 0.61 3.83 -17.39
CA VAL A 541 0.06 4.84 -18.33
C VAL A 541 -0.65 6.02 -17.64
N PRO A 542 -1.53 5.84 -16.63
CA PRO A 542 -2.21 6.95 -15.97
C PRO A 542 -1.34 7.73 -14.98
N ILE A 543 -0.14 7.26 -14.65
CA ILE A 543 0.73 7.85 -13.62
C ILE A 543 1.78 8.75 -14.27
N ARG A 544 1.87 10.00 -13.81
CA ARG A 544 2.88 10.98 -14.26
C ARG A 544 4.14 10.94 -13.40
N ALA A 545 3.96 10.86 -12.07
CA ALA A 545 5.08 10.87 -11.13
C ALA A 545 4.68 10.24 -9.79
N ILE A 546 5.69 9.76 -9.05
CA ILE A 546 5.53 9.17 -7.72
C ILE A 546 6.52 9.81 -6.76
N GLY A 547 6.04 10.23 -5.60
CA GLY A 547 6.86 10.70 -4.49
C GLY A 547 6.56 9.93 -3.22
N ILE A 548 7.60 9.58 -2.46
CA ILE A 548 7.48 8.90 -1.18
C ILE A 548 8.40 9.58 -0.19
N THR A 549 7.92 9.77 1.04
CA THR A 549 8.76 10.13 2.18
C THR A 549 8.51 9.13 3.30
N THR A 550 9.57 8.66 3.95
CA THR A 550 9.48 7.68 5.03
C THR A 550 10.08 8.24 6.32
N ALA A 551 9.58 7.79 7.47
CA ALA A 551 10.15 8.11 8.77
C ALA A 551 9.97 6.93 9.73
N VAL A 552 10.96 6.72 10.60
CA VAL A 552 10.77 5.89 11.79
C VAL A 552 10.05 6.77 12.81
N SER A 553 8.76 6.49 13.06
CA SER A 553 7.93 7.30 13.97
C SER A 553 8.32 7.06 15.42
N ASP A 554 8.52 5.79 15.78
CA ASP A 554 8.93 5.35 17.12
C ASP A 554 9.64 3.99 17.02
N PRO A 555 10.22 3.44 18.11
CA PRO A 555 10.95 2.16 18.08
C PRO A 555 10.12 0.94 17.63
N ARG A 556 8.82 1.10 17.40
CA ARG A 556 7.87 0.05 17.04
C ARG A 556 7.02 0.39 15.82
N SER A 557 7.14 1.58 15.23
CA SER A 557 6.35 1.95 14.05
C SER A 557 7.13 2.77 13.03
N THR A 558 6.78 2.57 11.76
CA THR A 558 7.33 3.29 10.61
C THR A 558 6.19 3.88 9.80
N ARG A 559 6.28 5.17 9.50
CA ARG A 559 5.31 5.89 8.66
C ARG A 559 5.91 6.14 7.28
N PHE A 560 5.07 6.05 6.26
CA PHE A 560 5.41 6.42 4.90
C PHE A 560 4.24 7.13 4.25
N ASP A 561 4.54 8.30 3.69
CA ASP A 561 3.60 9.13 2.96
C ASP A 561 3.93 9.03 1.48
N ILE A 562 2.93 8.73 0.67
CA ILE A 562 3.05 8.54 -0.77
C ILE A 562 2.14 9.55 -1.47
N PHE A 563 2.63 10.14 -2.55
CA PHE A 563 1.81 10.87 -3.51
C PHE A 563 2.02 10.31 -4.91
N VAL A 564 0.92 10.04 -5.59
CA VAL A 564 0.88 9.54 -6.96
C VAL A 564 0.19 10.58 -7.81
N LYS A 565 0.95 11.29 -8.64
CA LYS A 565 0.40 12.26 -9.59
C LYS A 565 -0.19 11.50 -10.78
N LEU A 566 -1.45 11.76 -11.08
CA LEU A 566 -2.18 11.09 -12.14
C LEU A 566 -2.42 12.05 -13.31
N LYS A 567 -2.53 11.49 -14.52
CA LYS A 567 -3.04 12.23 -15.68
C LYS A 567 -4.49 12.61 -15.44
N LYS A 568 -4.92 13.74 -15.99
CA LYS A 568 -6.36 14.07 -16.07
C LYS A 568 -6.94 13.57 -17.37
N VAL A 569 -8.19 13.13 -17.35
CA VAL A 569 -8.86 12.56 -18.55
C VAL A 569 -8.87 13.56 -19.71
N GLU A 570 -9.03 14.85 -19.43
CA GLU A 570 -9.07 15.91 -20.46
C GLU A 570 -7.72 16.11 -21.17
N GLU A 571 -6.61 15.81 -20.50
CA GLU A 571 -5.25 15.90 -21.04
C GLU A 571 -4.90 14.71 -21.94
N SER A 572 -5.73 13.66 -21.97
CA SER A 572 -5.55 12.47 -22.84
C SER A 572 -6.18 12.63 -24.23
N ARG A 573 -6.36 13.88 -24.69
CA ARG A 573 -6.96 14.21 -26.00
C ARG A 573 -5.96 14.27 -27.16
N ASP A 574 -4.66 14.28 -26.88
CA ASP A 574 -3.60 14.40 -27.88
C ASP A 574 -2.84 13.09 -28.10
#